data_AF-A0A3T0D2Y2-F1
#
_entry.id   AF-A0A3T0D2Y2-F1
#
_cell.length_a   1.000
_cell.length_b   1.000
_cell.length_c   1.000
_cell.angle_alpha   90.00
_cell.angle_beta   90.00
_cell.angle_gamma   90.00
#
_symmetry.space_group_name_H-M   'P 1'
#
loop_
_entity.id
_entity.type
_entity.pdbx_description
1 polymer ?
#
loop_
_entity_poly.entity_id
_entity_poly.type
_entity_poly.pdbx_seq_one_letter_code
_entity_poly.pdbx_strand_id
1 'polypeptide(L)'
;MKSIVLTSNNLNLTLKNSSCLQNLSAQKSTAEQISKSYLSPSKQNTAQNNSKISPAYVYEKGFPADEFYGKIVYERPGSNSVSSTTKINAVYKSQNTSTKIKRLEPSKALFEFVKSYEGYSSIAYRDKDGVWTIGIGHVLKGKELEEYVDLKTNKPKKAITEEKAYEFFKSDIKNATDAINKFMENNKIQLSQNQFDALVSFTFNVGKAWTTNEKSKIRADIIKAIKNGIDTKLEKELRDDFLVYSKAQGIVLEGLQRRRYDEWEMFVKGDYKVTDINTWKKIKKEIGL
;
A
#
# COMPACT_ATOMS: atom_id res chain seq x y z
N MET A 1 2.66 -63.21 12.80
CA MET A 1 1.88 -63.96 13.83
C MET A 1 2.80 -64.14 15.04
N LYS A 2 2.41 -63.93 16.29
CA LYS A 2 1.09 -63.63 16.89
C LYS A 2 1.18 -62.38 17.79
N SER A 3 0.04 -61.71 18.00
CA SER A 3 -0.14 -60.56 18.91
C SER A 3 -0.68 -60.99 20.28
N ILE A 4 -0.47 -60.16 21.32
CA ILE A 4 -1.24 -59.90 22.56
C ILE A 4 -0.52 -58.65 23.15
N VAL A 5 -1.06 -57.44 23.41
CA VAL A 5 -2.38 -56.87 23.78
C VAL A 5 -2.67 -56.83 25.29
N LEU A 6 -2.22 -55.73 25.90
CA LEU A 6 -2.84 -54.84 26.91
C LEU A 6 -3.52 -55.38 28.20
N THR A 7 -3.16 -54.75 29.33
CA THR A 7 -4.01 -54.02 30.33
C THR A 7 -3.23 -53.90 31.67
N SER A 8 -3.46 -52.96 32.61
CA SER A 8 -4.02 -51.59 32.61
C SER A 8 -3.70 -50.91 33.97
N ASN A 9 -4.01 -49.61 34.12
CA ASN A 9 -4.17 -48.84 35.38
C ASN A 9 -2.95 -48.57 36.29
N ASN A 10 -2.63 -47.28 36.51
CA ASN A 10 -3.09 -46.59 37.73
C ASN A 10 -2.83 -45.06 37.74
N LEU A 11 -3.64 -44.36 38.53
CA LEU A 11 -3.53 -42.92 38.82
C LEU A 11 -2.31 -42.64 39.73
N ASN A 12 -1.73 -41.44 39.62
CA ASN A 12 -1.88 -40.47 40.72
C ASN A 12 -1.41 -39.05 40.36
N LEU A 13 -1.96 -38.09 41.12
CA LEU A 13 -1.79 -36.65 40.93
C LEU A 13 -1.12 -36.04 42.19
N THR A 14 -0.46 -34.90 42.00
CA THR A 14 -0.34 -33.77 42.96
C THR A 14 0.73 -33.72 44.09
N LEU A 15 1.34 -32.51 44.21
CA LEU A 15 1.92 -31.85 45.41
C LEU A 15 3.31 -32.37 45.89
N LYS A 16 4.22 -31.58 46.49
CA LYS A 16 4.20 -30.16 46.94
C LYS A 16 5.61 -29.59 47.23
N ASN A 17 5.66 -28.28 47.51
CA ASN A 17 6.66 -27.51 48.29
C ASN A 17 8.01 -27.19 47.60
N SER A 18 8.40 -25.92 47.44
CA SER A 18 8.87 -24.91 48.44
C SER A 18 10.30 -25.19 48.94
N SER A 19 11.21 -24.24 49.16
CA SER A 19 11.24 -22.77 48.95
C SER A 19 12.65 -22.27 49.36
N CYS A 20 13.19 -21.21 48.76
CA CYS A 20 14.27 -20.43 49.41
C CYS A 20 14.19 -18.94 49.03
N LEU A 21 14.54 -18.07 49.99
CA LEU A 21 14.34 -16.62 49.96
C LEU A 21 15.68 -15.87 50.00
N GLN A 22 15.70 -14.71 49.32
CA GLN A 22 16.30 -13.43 49.74
C GLN A 22 17.74 -13.39 50.33
N ASN A 23 18.66 -12.68 49.65
CA ASN A 23 19.00 -11.26 49.89
C ASN A 23 20.14 -10.84 48.93
N LEU A 24 20.14 -9.71 48.21
CA LEU A 24 20.04 -8.27 48.51
C LEU A 24 21.38 -7.59 48.89
N SER A 25 21.65 -6.47 48.18
CA SER A 25 22.61 -5.37 48.48
C SER A 25 24.10 -5.49 48.08
N ALA A 26 24.55 -4.57 47.20
CA ALA A 26 25.68 -3.64 47.38
C ALA A 26 25.85 -2.77 46.11
N GLN A 27 26.18 -1.48 46.26
CA GLN A 27 26.28 -0.47 45.18
C GLN A 27 27.73 -0.04 44.91
N LYS A 28 27.93 0.66 43.78
CA LYS A 28 28.94 1.71 43.43
C LYS A 28 29.73 1.36 42.14
N SER A 29 29.52 2.04 41.01
CA SER A 29 29.80 3.44 40.61
C SER A 29 31.24 3.69 40.16
N THR A 30 31.42 4.03 38.88
CA THR A 30 32.39 5.05 38.40
C THR A 30 31.87 5.64 37.09
N ALA A 31 32.00 6.94 36.91
CA ALA A 31 31.80 7.62 35.63
C ALA A 31 32.85 8.74 35.50
N GLU A 32 33.62 8.74 34.40
CA GLU A 32 34.37 9.89 33.87
C GLU A 32 34.79 9.54 32.42
N GLN A 33 34.31 10.28 31.41
CA GLN A 33 34.88 11.52 30.85
C GLN A 33 36.16 11.34 29.99
N ILE A 34 35.97 11.44 28.67
CA ILE A 34 36.85 12.24 27.80
C ILE A 34 35.93 13.10 26.91
N SER A 35 36.31 14.35 26.61
CA SER A 35 35.39 15.36 26.05
C SER A 35 35.90 16.08 24.81
N LYS A 36 34.95 16.56 23.99
CA LYS A 36 34.99 17.75 23.11
C LYS A 36 36.03 17.84 21.97
N SER A 37 35.52 17.74 20.75
CA SER A 37 35.45 18.84 19.75
C SER A 37 34.76 18.27 18.49
N TYR A 38 33.88 18.96 17.73
CA TYR A 38 33.74 20.39 17.46
C TYR A 38 32.27 20.84 17.46
N LEU A 39 32.06 22.16 17.58
CA LEU A 39 30.74 22.82 17.55
C LEU A 39 30.67 23.87 16.43
N SER A 40 29.50 23.91 15.77
CA SER A 40 28.82 25.10 15.21
C SER A 40 29.10 25.54 13.75
N PRO A 41 28.18 26.29 13.09
CA PRO A 41 26.70 26.19 13.10
C PRO A 41 26.04 26.41 11.70
N SER A 42 24.70 26.48 11.67
CA SER A 42 23.82 26.93 10.57
C SER A 42 23.51 25.89 9.47
N LYS A 43 22.34 25.87 8.78
CA LYS A 43 21.16 26.76 8.79
C LYS A 43 19.85 25.96 8.93
N GLN A 44 18.79 26.64 9.36
CA GLN A 44 17.42 26.14 9.18
C GLN A 44 17.12 25.90 7.70
N ASN A 45 16.42 24.82 7.37
CA ASN A 45 15.62 24.78 6.15
C ASN A 45 14.38 23.90 6.35
N THR A 46 13.22 24.53 6.46
CA THR A 46 11.92 23.89 6.61
C THR A 46 11.44 23.37 5.25
N ALA A 47 11.40 22.06 5.06
CA ALA A 47 10.76 21.43 3.90
C ALA A 47 9.95 20.20 4.32
N GLN A 48 8.62 20.31 4.27
CA GLN A 48 7.70 19.20 4.52
C GLN A 48 7.72 18.19 3.34
N ASN A 49 8.57 17.17 3.42
CA ASN A 49 8.54 16.05 2.48
C ASN A 49 7.53 14.98 2.95
N ASN A 50 6.25 15.17 2.61
CA ASN A 50 5.20 14.16 2.78
C ASN A 50 5.23 13.11 1.65
N SER A 51 6.27 12.28 1.60
CA SER A 51 6.27 11.03 0.83
C SER A 51 5.78 9.89 1.72
N LYS A 52 4.45 9.77 1.90
CA LYS A 52 3.84 8.58 2.53
C LYS A 52 4.12 7.37 1.62
N ILE A 53 4.95 6.44 2.07
CA ILE A 53 5.06 5.09 1.51
C ILE A 53 4.14 4.21 2.37
N SER A 54 3.04 3.72 1.81
CA SER A 54 2.15 2.78 2.51
C SER A 54 2.81 1.41 2.64
N PRO A 55 3.04 0.88 3.85
CA PRO A 55 3.73 -0.37 4.05
C PRO A 55 2.76 -1.57 3.91
N ALA A 56 2.48 -1.98 2.67
CA ALA A 56 1.73 -3.20 2.39
C ALA A 56 2.58 -4.45 2.75
N TYR A 57 2.47 -4.91 4.01
CA TYR A 57 3.06 -6.16 4.48
C TYR A 57 1.96 -7.11 4.98
N VAL A 58 1.78 -8.21 4.27
CA VAL A 58 1.03 -9.37 4.76
C VAL A 58 1.96 -10.16 5.68
N TYR A 59 1.63 -10.25 6.97
CA TYR A 59 2.34 -11.12 7.90
C TYR A 59 1.92 -12.58 7.68
N GLU A 60 2.80 -13.41 7.12
CA GLU A 60 2.73 -14.85 7.34
C GLU A 60 3.19 -15.16 8.78
N LYS A 61 2.57 -16.15 9.43
CA LYS A 61 2.90 -16.51 10.81
C LYS A 61 4.28 -17.18 10.88
N GLY A 62 5.25 -16.41 11.39
CA GLY A 62 6.46 -16.93 12.00
C GLY A 62 7.70 -16.91 11.11
N PHE A 63 8.49 -15.84 11.21
CA PHE A 63 9.95 -15.80 11.37
C PHE A 63 10.33 -14.37 11.85
N PRO A 64 11.44 -14.17 12.58
CA PRO A 64 11.75 -12.88 13.21
C PRO A 64 12.19 -11.81 12.20
N ALA A 65 11.92 -10.54 12.53
CA ALA A 65 12.11 -9.41 11.63
C ALA A 65 13.38 -8.63 11.98
N ASP A 66 14.48 -8.97 11.32
CA ASP A 66 15.72 -8.19 11.31
C ASP A 66 16.19 -7.95 9.86
N GLU A 67 16.79 -6.77 9.65
CA GLU A 67 17.49 -6.27 8.45
C GLU A 67 16.75 -5.44 7.36
N PHE A 68 17.43 -4.32 7.06
CA PHE A 68 17.39 -3.46 5.85
C PHE A 68 16.36 -2.30 5.71
N TYR A 69 16.82 -1.10 6.11
CA TYR A 69 16.22 0.21 5.78
C TYR A 69 16.83 0.80 4.49
N GLY A 70 16.07 1.59 3.72
CA GLY A 70 16.61 2.31 2.55
C GLY A 70 15.68 3.37 1.94
N LYS A 71 15.95 4.65 2.23
CA LYS A 71 15.30 5.85 1.67
C LYS A 71 15.80 6.12 0.25
N ILE A 72 14.91 6.37 -0.72
CA ILE A 72 15.30 6.72 -2.10
C ILE A 72 15.00 8.20 -2.39
N VAL A 73 16.01 8.89 -2.94
CA VAL A 73 15.93 10.22 -3.57
C VAL A 73 16.34 10.04 -5.03
N TYR A 74 15.72 10.77 -5.96
CA TYR A 74 16.11 10.77 -7.38
C TYR A 74 16.53 12.17 -7.84
N GLU A 75 17.68 12.25 -8.49
CA GLU A 75 18.20 13.47 -9.13
C GLU A 75 17.73 13.61 -10.58
N ARG A 76 17.86 14.82 -11.14
CA ARG A 76 17.50 15.18 -12.53
C ARG A 76 18.74 15.25 -13.43
N PRO A 77 18.73 14.60 -14.59
CA PRO A 77 19.50 15.02 -15.76
C PRO A 77 18.80 16.18 -16.51
N GLY A 78 19.59 17.08 -17.10
CA GLY A 78 19.13 18.33 -17.70
C GLY A 78 18.51 18.25 -19.10
N SER A 79 18.05 19.40 -19.58
CA SER A 79 17.31 19.62 -20.83
C SER A 79 18.16 20.19 -21.97
N ASN A 80 17.82 19.83 -23.22
CA ASN A 80 17.90 20.59 -24.50
C ASN A 80 17.25 19.68 -25.60
N SER A 81 16.58 20.09 -26.68
CA SER A 81 16.23 21.41 -27.26
C SER A 81 15.14 21.26 -28.38
N VAL A 82 14.33 22.31 -28.66
CA VAL A 82 14.00 22.94 -29.99
C VAL A 82 14.01 22.04 -31.27
N SER A 83 13.00 21.98 -32.19
CA SER A 83 11.66 22.64 -32.32
C SER A 83 10.71 22.10 -33.45
N SER A 84 9.44 22.58 -33.41
CA SER A 84 8.56 23.09 -34.52
C SER A 84 7.95 22.26 -35.69
N THR A 85 6.60 22.30 -35.73
CA THR A 85 5.66 22.47 -36.89
C THR A 85 5.54 21.48 -38.05
N THR A 86 4.30 21.04 -38.35
CA THR A 86 3.51 21.50 -39.53
C THR A 86 2.01 21.17 -39.39
N LYS A 87 1.13 21.98 -39.99
CA LYS A 87 -0.35 21.87 -39.93
C LYS A 87 -0.89 20.95 -41.04
N ILE A 88 -1.98 20.24 -40.77
CA ILE A 88 -2.94 19.80 -41.80
C ILE A 88 -4.37 20.12 -41.35
N ASN A 89 -5.10 20.88 -42.18
CA ASN A 89 -6.50 21.22 -41.96
C ASN A 89 -7.39 20.13 -42.55
N ALA A 90 -8.21 19.48 -41.73
CA ALA A 90 -9.33 18.65 -42.19
C ALA A 90 -10.60 19.10 -41.45
N VAL A 91 -11.53 19.72 -42.19
CA VAL A 91 -12.79 20.23 -41.63
C VAL A 91 -13.78 19.08 -41.45
N TYR A 92 -13.75 18.46 -40.27
CA TYR A 92 -14.86 17.63 -39.80
C TYR A 92 -15.77 18.48 -38.92
N LYS A 93 -17.02 18.67 -39.35
CA LYS A 93 -18.09 19.28 -38.53
C LYS A 93 -18.49 18.30 -37.41
N SER A 94 -17.68 18.25 -36.35
CA SER A 94 -18.05 17.58 -35.11
C SER A 94 -19.15 18.38 -34.41
N GLN A 95 -20.28 17.73 -34.07
CA GLN A 95 -21.26 18.34 -33.19
C GLN A 95 -20.67 18.41 -31.79
N ASN A 96 -20.40 19.62 -31.31
CA ASN A 96 -19.84 19.89 -29.99
C ASN A 96 -20.89 19.69 -28.89
N THR A 97 -21.23 18.44 -28.58
CA THR A 97 -21.78 18.10 -27.27
C THR A 97 -20.63 18.01 -26.28
N SER A 98 -20.40 19.10 -25.54
CA SER A 98 -19.40 19.14 -24.46
C SER A 98 -19.88 18.33 -23.27
N THR A 99 -19.85 17.00 -23.41
CA THR A 99 -20.13 16.06 -22.32
C THR A 99 -18.97 16.08 -21.33
N LYS A 100 -19.10 16.96 -20.33
CA LYS A 100 -18.18 17.07 -19.20
C LYS A 100 -17.94 15.67 -18.61
N ILE A 101 -16.67 15.24 -18.61
CA ILE A 101 -16.25 13.96 -18.04
C ILE A 101 -16.79 13.84 -16.61
N LYS A 102 -17.49 12.75 -16.32
CA LYS A 102 -18.07 12.50 -15.00
C LYS A 102 -16.96 12.03 -14.08
N ARG A 103 -16.64 12.88 -13.09
CA ARG A 103 -15.78 12.49 -11.98
C ARG A 103 -16.41 11.36 -11.17
N LEU A 104 -15.56 10.45 -10.71
CA LEU A 104 -15.93 9.30 -9.89
C LEU A 104 -15.27 9.40 -8.52
N GLU A 105 -15.82 8.67 -7.56
CA GLU A 105 -15.34 8.55 -6.19
C GLU A 105 -15.07 7.06 -5.88
N PRO A 106 -14.18 6.74 -4.92
CA PRO A 106 -13.92 5.37 -4.48
C PRO A 106 -15.22 4.64 -4.10
N SER A 107 -15.40 3.40 -4.55
CA SER A 107 -16.52 2.58 -4.10
C SER A 107 -16.26 1.91 -2.74
N LYS A 108 -17.31 1.37 -2.10
CA LYS A 108 -17.14 0.49 -0.93
C LYS A 108 -16.46 -0.84 -1.30
N ALA A 109 -16.59 -1.32 -2.55
CA ALA A 109 -15.87 -2.51 -3.02
C ALA A 109 -14.35 -2.26 -3.08
N LEU A 110 -13.93 -1.08 -3.51
CA LEU A 110 -12.52 -0.66 -3.44
C LEU A 110 -12.01 -0.57 -1.99
N PHE A 111 -12.84 -0.09 -1.06
CA PHE A 111 -12.48 -0.09 0.37
C PHE A 111 -12.21 -1.51 0.87
N GLU A 112 -13.10 -2.48 0.64
CA GLU A 112 -12.89 -3.88 1.04
C GLU A 112 -11.67 -4.53 0.33
N PHE A 113 -11.42 -4.18 -0.93
CA PHE A 113 -10.23 -4.63 -1.65
C PHE A 113 -8.92 -4.13 -1.01
N VAL A 114 -8.81 -2.82 -0.75
CA VAL A 114 -7.60 -2.25 -0.13
C VAL A 114 -7.45 -2.71 1.34
N LYS A 115 -8.55 -2.83 2.08
CA LYS A 115 -8.62 -3.42 3.44
C LYS A 115 -8.02 -4.82 3.50
N SER A 116 -8.23 -5.62 2.46
CA SER A 116 -7.69 -6.99 2.35
C SER A 116 -6.17 -7.02 2.11
N TYR A 117 -5.59 -5.92 1.62
CA TYR A 117 -4.15 -5.79 1.35
C TYR A 117 -3.35 -5.05 2.43
N GLU A 118 -3.89 -3.94 2.94
CA GLU A 118 -3.23 -3.11 3.97
C GLU A 118 -3.59 -3.57 5.40
N GLY A 119 -4.62 -4.41 5.54
CA GLY A 119 -5.20 -4.82 6.82
C GLY A 119 -6.23 -3.83 7.37
N TYR A 120 -6.83 -4.20 8.49
CA TYR A 120 -7.81 -3.39 9.21
C TYR A 120 -7.62 -3.52 10.73
N SER A 121 -7.62 -2.39 11.43
CA SER A 121 -7.80 -2.37 12.89
C SER A 121 -8.86 -1.35 13.28
N SER A 122 -9.91 -1.82 13.98
CA SER A 122 -10.91 -0.93 14.58
C SER A 122 -10.36 -0.13 15.77
N ILE A 123 -9.20 -0.50 16.32
CA ILE A 123 -8.57 0.13 17.49
C ILE A 123 -7.20 0.69 17.08
N ALA A 124 -6.78 1.82 17.64
CA ALA A 124 -5.46 2.39 17.37
C ALA A 124 -4.34 1.38 17.73
N TYR A 125 -3.32 1.28 16.89
CA TYR A 125 -2.15 0.44 17.09
C TYR A 125 -0.87 1.22 16.74
N ARG A 126 0.28 0.74 17.20
CA ARG A 126 1.58 1.26 16.75
C ARG A 126 2.01 0.47 15.51
N ASP A 127 2.27 1.16 14.41
CA ASP A 127 2.88 0.54 13.23
C ASP A 127 4.39 0.26 13.45
N LYS A 128 5.06 -0.29 12.44
CA LYS A 128 6.47 -0.69 12.49
C LYS A 128 7.43 0.46 12.79
N ASP A 129 7.07 1.69 12.43
CA ASP A 129 7.87 2.90 12.68
C ASP A 129 7.45 3.57 14.00
N GLY A 130 6.63 2.87 14.80
CA GLY A 130 6.16 3.30 16.10
C GLY A 130 5.14 4.44 16.03
N VAL A 131 4.42 4.62 14.91
CA VAL A 131 3.42 5.69 14.76
C VAL A 131 2.02 5.16 15.10
N TRP A 132 1.18 5.99 15.72
CA TRP A 132 -0.21 5.64 16.04
C TRP A 132 -1.06 5.65 14.77
N THR A 133 -1.64 4.49 14.46
CA THR A 133 -2.35 4.20 13.21
C THR A 133 -3.65 3.45 13.52
N ILE A 134 -4.71 3.64 12.72
CA ILE A 134 -6.03 3.01 12.89
C ILE A 134 -6.67 2.73 11.52
N GLY A 135 -7.76 1.95 11.49
CA GLY A 135 -8.49 1.63 10.27
C GLY A 135 -7.60 0.91 9.25
N ILE A 136 -7.53 1.45 8.04
CA ILE A 136 -6.69 0.97 6.93
C ILE A 136 -5.46 1.89 6.83
N GLY A 137 -4.45 1.68 7.68
CA GLY A 137 -3.20 2.45 7.63
C GLY A 137 -3.33 3.96 7.91
N HIS A 138 -4.43 4.42 8.52
CA HIS A 138 -4.66 5.84 8.79
C HIS A 138 -3.84 6.32 9.99
N VAL A 139 -2.80 7.10 9.73
CA VAL A 139 -1.93 7.72 10.74
C VAL A 139 -2.66 8.84 11.47
N LEU A 140 -2.92 8.65 12.76
CA LEU A 140 -3.62 9.58 13.65
C LEU A 140 -2.78 10.82 13.96
N LYS A 141 -3.36 12.02 13.83
CA LYS A 141 -2.65 13.29 14.10
C LYS A 141 -3.53 14.31 14.83
N GLY A 142 -2.90 15.18 15.64
CA GLY A 142 -3.58 16.26 16.36
C GLY A 142 -4.80 15.78 17.15
N LYS A 143 -5.97 16.35 16.86
CA LYS A 143 -7.23 16.00 17.55
C LYS A 143 -7.63 14.53 17.38
N GLU A 144 -7.33 13.91 16.24
CA GLU A 144 -7.63 12.48 16.02
C GLU A 144 -6.80 11.62 16.97
N LEU A 145 -5.53 11.99 17.17
CA LEU A 145 -4.65 11.28 18.11
C LEU A 145 -5.19 11.36 19.56
N GLU A 146 -5.59 12.54 20.02
CA GLU A 146 -6.20 12.74 21.35
C GLU A 146 -7.59 12.09 21.50
N GLU A 147 -8.31 11.91 20.38
CA GLU A 147 -9.61 11.25 20.34
C GLU A 147 -9.49 9.73 20.51
N TYR A 148 -8.55 9.09 19.81
CA TYR A 148 -8.41 7.62 19.74
C TYR A 148 -7.30 7.04 20.61
N VAL A 149 -6.42 7.86 21.18
CA VAL A 149 -5.33 7.44 22.08
C VAL A 149 -5.36 8.26 23.37
N ASP A 150 -5.20 7.58 24.51
CA ASP A 150 -4.85 8.26 25.77
C ASP A 150 -3.34 8.50 25.80
N LEU A 151 -2.95 9.76 25.62
CA LEU A 151 -1.55 10.20 25.64
C LEU A 151 -0.87 10.08 27.01
N LYS A 152 -1.62 9.98 28.11
CA LYS A 152 -1.04 9.79 29.45
C LYS A 152 -0.64 8.34 29.71
N THR A 153 -1.49 7.39 29.31
CA THR A 153 -1.22 5.95 29.47
C THR A 153 -0.55 5.32 28.24
N ASN A 154 -0.43 6.06 27.13
CA ASN A 154 0.07 5.61 25.84
C ASN A 154 -0.68 4.35 25.33
N LYS A 155 -2.01 4.37 25.44
CA LYS A 155 -2.89 3.24 25.09
C LYS A 155 -4.05 3.68 24.18
N PRO A 156 -4.63 2.77 23.38
CA PRO A 156 -5.83 3.05 22.62
C PRO A 156 -7.02 3.36 23.54
N LYS A 157 -7.86 4.31 23.15
CA LYS A 157 -8.93 4.88 23.98
C LYS A 157 -10.33 4.38 23.61
N LYS A 158 -10.61 4.21 22.31
CA LYS A 158 -11.87 3.69 21.78
C LYS A 158 -11.69 3.07 20.39
N ALA A 159 -12.64 2.24 19.99
CA ALA A 159 -12.72 1.73 18.62
C ALA A 159 -13.43 2.70 17.66
N ILE A 160 -13.19 2.54 16.36
CA ILE A 160 -13.97 3.12 15.26
C ILE A 160 -14.91 2.09 14.64
N THR A 161 -15.99 2.57 14.03
CA THR A 161 -16.85 1.74 13.17
C THR A 161 -16.25 1.63 11.77
N GLU A 162 -16.78 0.72 10.95
CA GLU A 162 -16.34 0.56 9.56
C GLU A 162 -16.65 1.81 8.70
N GLU A 163 -17.77 2.50 8.96
CA GLU A 163 -18.13 3.75 8.30
C GLU A 163 -17.10 4.84 8.59
N LYS A 164 -16.62 4.93 9.84
CA LYS A 164 -15.57 5.87 10.22
C LYS A 164 -14.21 5.50 9.62
N ALA A 165 -13.91 4.21 9.51
CA ALA A 165 -12.73 3.74 8.77
C ALA A 165 -12.82 4.07 7.28
N TYR A 166 -14.01 4.01 6.69
CA TYR A 166 -14.27 4.39 5.30
C TYR A 166 -14.15 5.91 5.07
N GLU A 167 -14.52 6.75 6.04
CA GLU A 167 -14.22 8.18 6.02
C GLU A 167 -12.72 8.46 6.00
N PHE A 168 -11.95 7.83 6.89
CA PHE A 168 -10.49 7.97 6.92
C PHE A 168 -9.85 7.47 5.61
N PHE A 169 -10.28 6.31 5.10
CA PHE A 169 -9.85 5.77 3.82
C PHE A 169 -10.06 6.75 2.65
N LYS A 170 -11.27 7.34 2.54
CA LYS A 170 -11.55 8.35 1.50
C LYS A 170 -10.63 9.57 1.61
N SER A 171 -10.26 9.98 2.83
CA SER A 171 -9.31 11.07 3.06
C SER A 171 -7.90 10.71 2.60
N ASP A 172 -7.37 9.54 3.00
CA ASP A 172 -6.03 9.10 2.65
C ASP A 172 -5.86 8.81 1.16
N ILE A 173 -6.87 8.21 0.52
CA ILE A 173 -6.81 7.86 -0.91
C ILE A 173 -7.11 9.04 -1.84
N LYS A 174 -7.56 10.19 -1.30
CA LYS A 174 -7.99 11.37 -2.07
C LYS A 174 -6.97 11.83 -3.13
N ASN A 175 -5.67 11.76 -2.82
CA ASN A 175 -4.62 12.13 -3.77
C ASN A 175 -4.55 11.22 -5.01
N ALA A 176 -4.90 9.95 -4.87
CA ALA A 176 -5.05 9.02 -6.00
C ALA A 176 -6.37 9.25 -6.74
N THR A 177 -7.48 9.41 -6.02
CA THR A 177 -8.81 9.78 -6.57
C THR A 177 -8.73 11.04 -7.46
N ASP A 178 -8.09 12.11 -6.97
CA ASP A 178 -7.92 13.35 -7.74
C ASP A 178 -6.97 13.18 -8.93
N ALA A 179 -5.97 12.30 -8.83
CA ALA A 179 -5.05 12.01 -9.94
C ALA A 179 -5.76 11.25 -11.08
N ILE A 180 -6.59 10.25 -10.77
CA ILE A 180 -7.35 9.50 -11.77
C ILE A 180 -8.44 10.35 -12.40
N ASN A 181 -9.16 11.17 -11.63
CA ASN A 181 -10.12 12.11 -12.19
C ASN A 181 -9.46 13.10 -13.17
N LYS A 182 -8.30 13.69 -12.82
CA LYS A 182 -7.53 14.55 -13.73
C LYS A 182 -6.98 13.80 -14.93
N PHE A 183 -6.60 12.52 -14.78
CA PHE A 183 -6.16 11.67 -15.88
C PHE A 183 -7.29 11.42 -16.89
N MET A 184 -8.52 11.18 -16.42
CA MET A 184 -9.71 11.09 -17.27
C MET A 184 -9.98 12.39 -18.03
N GLU A 185 -10.02 13.52 -17.32
CA GLU A 185 -10.24 14.86 -17.87
C GLU A 185 -9.18 15.21 -18.95
N ASN A 186 -7.89 15.06 -18.64
CA ASN A 186 -6.79 15.41 -19.54
C ASN A 186 -6.74 14.57 -20.82
N ASN A 187 -7.10 13.28 -20.75
CA ASN A 187 -7.05 12.38 -21.91
C ASN A 187 -8.38 12.27 -22.67
N LYS A 188 -9.44 12.93 -22.18
CA LYS A 188 -10.81 12.89 -22.69
C LYS A 188 -11.34 11.46 -22.79
N ILE A 189 -11.28 10.75 -21.66
CA ILE A 189 -11.77 9.38 -21.49
C ILE A 189 -12.69 9.29 -20.28
N GLN A 190 -13.70 8.42 -20.35
CA GLN A 190 -14.57 8.09 -19.22
C GLN A 190 -14.29 6.66 -18.80
N LEU A 191 -13.94 6.45 -17.53
CA LEU A 191 -13.79 5.12 -16.96
C LEU A 191 -15.15 4.61 -16.44
N SER A 192 -15.31 3.29 -16.42
CA SER A 192 -16.28 2.61 -15.55
C SER A 192 -15.85 2.68 -14.08
N GLN A 193 -16.74 2.35 -13.15
CA GLN A 193 -16.42 2.37 -11.71
C GLN A 193 -15.28 1.41 -11.35
N ASN A 194 -15.27 0.19 -11.89
CA ASN A 194 -14.21 -0.80 -11.61
C ASN A 194 -12.85 -0.42 -12.21
N GLN A 195 -12.84 0.16 -13.41
CA GLN A 195 -11.61 0.69 -14.01
C GLN A 195 -11.07 1.87 -13.21
N PHE A 196 -11.95 2.75 -12.72
CA PHE A 196 -11.58 3.85 -11.84
C PHE A 196 -10.99 3.33 -10.52
N ASP A 197 -11.70 2.42 -9.85
CA ASP A 197 -11.31 1.87 -8.56
C ASP A 197 -9.96 1.13 -8.63
N ALA A 198 -9.75 0.31 -9.66
CA ALA A 198 -8.48 -0.37 -9.92
C ALA A 198 -7.31 0.61 -10.06
N LEU A 199 -7.48 1.65 -10.86
CA LEU A 199 -6.44 2.67 -11.08
C LEU A 199 -6.22 3.55 -9.85
N VAL A 200 -7.23 3.73 -9.00
CA VAL A 200 -7.11 4.41 -7.70
C VAL A 200 -6.32 3.55 -6.69
N SER A 201 -6.59 2.24 -6.56
CA SER A 201 -5.75 1.34 -5.73
C SER A 201 -4.30 1.33 -6.20
N PHE A 202 -4.11 1.13 -7.50
CA PHE A 202 -2.79 1.12 -8.13
C PHE A 202 -2.04 2.44 -7.83
N THR A 203 -2.67 3.59 -8.08
CA THR A 203 -2.08 4.91 -7.87
C THR A 203 -1.84 5.24 -6.39
N PHE A 204 -2.65 4.72 -5.48
CA PHE A 204 -2.41 4.85 -4.04
C PHE A 204 -1.14 4.13 -3.62
N ASN A 205 -0.88 2.95 -4.17
CA ASN A 205 0.29 2.13 -3.82
C ASN A 205 1.57 2.52 -4.57
N VAL A 206 1.51 2.83 -5.87
CA VAL A 206 2.70 3.13 -6.72
C VAL A 206 2.95 4.63 -6.92
N GLY A 207 2.01 5.48 -6.52
CA GLY A 207 2.05 6.92 -6.75
C GLY A 207 1.60 7.36 -8.16
N LYS A 208 1.26 8.64 -8.30
CA LYS A 208 0.62 9.21 -9.51
C LYS A 208 1.51 9.43 -10.73
N ALA A 209 2.82 9.19 -10.64
CA ALA A 209 3.78 9.59 -11.68
C ALA A 209 3.49 8.98 -13.07
N TRP A 210 2.93 7.76 -13.10
CA TRP A 210 2.54 7.08 -14.34
C TRP A 210 1.46 7.84 -15.13
N THR A 211 0.57 8.59 -14.45
CA THR A 211 -0.53 9.34 -15.10
C THR A 211 -0.04 10.52 -15.93
N THR A 212 1.08 11.12 -15.52
CA THR A 212 1.67 12.33 -16.12
C THR A 212 2.87 12.05 -17.02
N ASN A 213 3.53 10.88 -16.88
CA ASN A 213 4.65 10.51 -17.74
C ASN A 213 4.14 10.00 -19.09
N GLU A 214 4.28 10.79 -20.16
CA GLU A 214 3.83 10.42 -21.51
C GLU A 214 4.57 9.20 -22.09
N LYS A 215 5.78 8.89 -21.60
CA LYS A 215 6.56 7.70 -21.98
C LYS A 215 6.17 6.44 -21.19
N SER A 216 5.18 6.53 -20.30
CA SER A 216 4.70 5.40 -19.50
C SER A 216 3.87 4.45 -20.37
N LYS A 217 4.32 3.20 -20.53
CA LYS A 217 3.63 2.20 -21.37
C LYS A 217 2.21 1.92 -20.84
N ILE A 218 2.07 1.65 -19.54
CA ILE A 218 0.76 1.40 -18.90
C ILE A 218 -0.20 2.57 -19.11
N ARG A 219 0.29 3.81 -19.15
CA ARG A 219 -0.52 5.00 -19.43
C ARG A 219 -1.07 4.98 -20.86
N ALA A 220 -0.23 4.65 -21.84
CA ALA A 220 -0.63 4.55 -23.24
C ALA A 220 -1.62 3.40 -23.45
N ASP A 221 -1.38 2.24 -22.85
CA ASP A 221 -2.23 1.06 -23.00
C ASP A 221 -3.59 1.21 -22.29
N ILE A 222 -3.64 1.88 -21.13
CA ILE A 222 -4.93 2.29 -20.52
C ILE A 222 -5.71 3.23 -21.46
N ILE A 223 -5.05 4.25 -22.05
CA ILE A 223 -5.75 5.17 -22.97
C ILE A 223 -6.27 4.44 -24.21
N LYS A 224 -5.47 3.52 -24.76
CA LYS A 224 -5.84 2.64 -25.89
C LYS A 224 -7.04 1.77 -25.52
N ALA A 225 -7.01 1.12 -24.36
CA ALA A 225 -8.07 0.24 -23.86
C ALA A 225 -9.42 0.95 -23.73
N ILE A 226 -9.43 2.17 -23.18
CA ILE A 226 -10.68 2.91 -22.97
C ILE A 226 -11.22 3.53 -24.27
N LYS A 227 -10.35 3.88 -25.24
CA LYS A 227 -10.78 4.49 -26.51
C LYS A 227 -11.18 3.47 -27.57
N ASN A 228 -10.50 2.31 -27.60
CA ASN A 228 -10.61 1.35 -28.70
C ASN A 228 -11.20 0.00 -28.25
N GLY A 229 -11.46 -0.18 -26.95
CA GLY A 229 -11.77 -1.47 -26.36
C GLY A 229 -10.51 -2.29 -26.03
N ILE A 230 -10.74 -3.46 -25.42
CA ILE A 230 -9.68 -4.39 -25.01
C ILE A 230 -9.82 -5.66 -25.86
N ASP A 231 -8.81 -5.93 -26.69
CA ASP A 231 -8.62 -7.23 -27.34
C ASP A 231 -7.72 -8.14 -26.47
N THR A 232 -7.68 -9.44 -26.78
CA THR A 232 -6.89 -10.43 -26.02
C THR A 232 -5.40 -10.11 -25.94
N LYS A 233 -4.84 -9.41 -26.92
CA LYS A 233 -3.43 -8.99 -26.89
C LYS A 233 -3.25 -7.82 -25.93
N LEU A 234 -4.09 -6.79 -26.01
CA LEU A 234 -4.05 -5.64 -25.11
C LEU A 234 -4.37 -6.02 -23.66
N GLU A 235 -5.26 -6.99 -23.44
CA GLU A 235 -5.56 -7.51 -22.10
C GLU A 235 -4.29 -8.07 -21.44
N LYS A 236 -3.49 -8.85 -22.20
CA LYS A 236 -2.20 -9.38 -21.77
C LYS A 236 -1.14 -8.27 -21.61
N GLU A 237 -1.05 -7.34 -22.56
CA GLU A 237 -0.12 -6.20 -22.49
C GLU A 237 -0.37 -5.33 -21.25
N LEU A 238 -1.65 -5.10 -20.89
CA LEU A 238 -2.05 -4.43 -19.65
C LEU A 238 -1.61 -5.23 -18.42
N ARG A 239 -1.89 -6.53 -18.36
CA ARG A 239 -1.50 -7.39 -17.23
C ARG A 239 0.00 -7.28 -16.95
N ASP A 240 0.79 -7.47 -18.01
CA ASP A 240 2.24 -7.47 -17.92
C ASP A 240 2.76 -6.07 -17.51
N ASP A 241 2.10 -5.00 -17.96
CA ASP A 241 2.37 -3.61 -17.54
C ASP A 241 2.04 -3.32 -16.07
N PHE A 242 0.91 -3.81 -15.54
CA PHE A 242 0.61 -3.73 -14.11
C PHE A 242 1.71 -4.45 -13.30
N LEU A 243 2.08 -5.66 -13.73
CA LEU A 243 3.06 -6.52 -13.06
C LEU A 243 4.49 -5.92 -13.01
N VAL A 244 4.86 -5.01 -13.91
CA VAL A 244 6.15 -4.28 -13.82
C VAL A 244 6.28 -3.50 -12.49
N TYR A 245 5.16 -3.00 -11.95
CA TYR A 245 5.11 -2.22 -10.70
C TYR A 245 5.01 -3.12 -9.44
N SER A 246 5.76 -4.23 -9.45
CA SER A 246 5.83 -5.22 -8.36
C SER A 246 7.21 -5.26 -7.69
N LYS A 247 8.09 -4.30 -7.98
CA LYS A 247 9.50 -4.32 -7.56
C LYS A 247 9.81 -3.28 -6.50
N ALA A 248 10.58 -3.66 -5.48
CA ALA A 248 11.24 -2.77 -4.55
C ALA A 248 12.75 -2.97 -4.65
N GLN A 249 13.52 -1.89 -4.85
CA GLN A 249 14.98 -1.95 -5.01
C GLN A 249 15.45 -2.98 -6.08
N GLY A 250 14.65 -3.17 -7.14
CA GLY A 250 14.89 -4.14 -8.22
C GLY A 250 14.37 -5.56 -7.97
N ILE A 251 14.13 -5.92 -6.70
CA ILE A 251 13.62 -7.25 -6.29
C ILE A 251 12.10 -7.30 -6.48
N VAL A 252 11.58 -8.36 -7.11
CA VAL A 252 10.13 -8.60 -7.22
C VAL A 252 9.59 -9.05 -5.86
N LEU A 253 8.60 -8.33 -5.33
CA LEU A 253 7.90 -8.69 -4.11
C LEU A 253 6.61 -9.44 -4.46
N GLU A 254 6.49 -10.70 -4.03
CA GLU A 254 5.36 -11.58 -4.38
C GLU A 254 4.00 -10.98 -3.98
N GLY A 255 3.92 -10.34 -2.81
CA GLY A 255 2.70 -9.65 -2.36
C GLY A 255 2.29 -8.47 -3.26
N LEU A 256 3.25 -7.71 -3.80
CA LEU A 256 2.96 -6.67 -4.78
C LEU A 256 2.58 -7.29 -6.13
N GLN A 257 3.26 -8.36 -6.56
CA GLN A 257 2.97 -9.04 -7.82
C GLN A 257 1.54 -9.57 -7.87
N ARG A 258 1.08 -10.15 -6.77
CA ARG A 258 -0.32 -10.57 -6.58
C ARG A 258 -1.29 -9.38 -6.60
N ARG A 259 -0.97 -8.28 -5.90
CA ARG A 259 -1.78 -7.05 -5.90
C ARG A 259 -1.91 -6.43 -7.29
N ARG A 260 -0.82 -6.39 -8.07
CA ARG A 260 -0.83 -5.89 -9.45
C ARG A 260 -1.69 -6.76 -10.36
N TYR A 261 -1.68 -8.08 -10.16
CA TYR A 261 -2.56 -9.00 -10.89
C TYR A 261 -4.04 -8.75 -10.54
N ASP A 262 -4.39 -8.66 -9.26
CA ASP A 262 -5.78 -8.46 -8.83
C ASP A 262 -6.32 -7.06 -9.20
N GLU A 263 -5.47 -6.03 -9.20
CA GLU A 263 -5.82 -4.69 -9.73
C GLU A 263 -6.06 -4.72 -11.24
N TRP A 264 -5.34 -5.55 -12.01
CA TRP A 264 -5.62 -5.77 -13.42
C TRP A 264 -6.94 -6.54 -13.63
N GLU A 265 -7.19 -7.62 -12.90
CA GLU A 265 -8.47 -8.36 -12.91
C GLU A 265 -9.67 -7.42 -12.63
N MET A 266 -9.54 -6.54 -11.63
CA MET A 266 -10.53 -5.50 -11.33
C MET A 266 -10.71 -4.52 -12.50
N PHE A 267 -9.63 -4.11 -13.16
CA PHE A 267 -9.70 -3.21 -14.31
C PHE A 267 -10.39 -3.86 -15.53
N VAL A 268 -10.02 -5.10 -15.89
CA VAL A 268 -10.49 -5.75 -17.13
C VAL A 268 -11.83 -6.48 -16.97
N LYS A 269 -12.09 -7.12 -15.83
CA LYS A 269 -13.27 -7.98 -15.59
C LYS A 269 -14.20 -7.46 -14.50
N GLY A 270 -13.74 -6.51 -13.68
CA GLY A 270 -14.50 -6.02 -12.53
C GLY A 270 -14.54 -7.00 -11.37
N ASP A 271 -13.62 -7.97 -11.29
CA ASP A 271 -13.50 -8.85 -10.13
C ASP A 271 -12.71 -8.14 -9.02
N TYR A 272 -13.29 -8.09 -7.82
CA TYR A 272 -12.68 -7.47 -6.62
C TYR A 272 -12.16 -8.54 -5.64
N LYS A 273 -12.13 -9.82 -6.02
CA LYS A 273 -11.53 -10.86 -5.19
C LYS A 273 -10.03 -10.62 -5.06
N VAL A 274 -9.54 -10.81 -3.83
CA VAL A 274 -8.11 -10.92 -3.57
C VAL A 274 -7.70 -12.38 -3.72
N THR A 275 -6.75 -12.64 -4.60
CA THR A 275 -6.17 -13.95 -4.85
C THR A 275 -5.38 -14.41 -3.62
N ASP A 276 -5.63 -15.63 -3.15
CA ASP A 276 -4.86 -16.24 -2.07
C ASP A 276 -3.47 -16.71 -2.54
N ILE A 277 -2.53 -16.94 -1.62
CA ILE A 277 -1.15 -17.29 -1.95
C ILE A 277 -1.02 -18.61 -2.73
N ASN A 278 -1.90 -19.59 -2.53
CA ASN A 278 -1.83 -20.88 -3.21
C ASN A 278 -2.42 -20.81 -4.62
N THR A 279 -3.50 -20.05 -4.81
CA THR A 279 -4.04 -19.75 -6.15
C THR A 279 -3.06 -18.89 -6.94
N TRP A 280 -2.44 -17.88 -6.32
CA TRP A 280 -1.41 -17.05 -6.94
C TRP A 280 -0.23 -17.88 -7.46
N LYS A 281 0.29 -18.82 -6.66
CA LYS A 281 1.39 -19.73 -7.08
C LYS A 281 1.05 -20.57 -8.32
N LYS A 282 -0.22 -20.91 -8.55
CA LYS A 282 -0.69 -21.59 -9.77
C LYS A 282 -0.74 -20.64 -10.97
N ILE A 283 -1.45 -19.51 -10.81
CA ILE A 283 -1.59 -18.46 -11.84
C ILE A 283 -0.21 -18.02 -12.33
N LYS A 284 0.73 -17.76 -11.40
CA LYS A 284 2.10 -17.34 -11.69
C LYS A 284 2.82 -18.31 -12.64
N LYS A 285 2.68 -19.62 -12.39
CA LYS A 285 3.23 -20.68 -13.27
C LYS A 285 2.55 -20.71 -14.63
N GLU A 286 1.23 -20.53 -14.69
CA GLU A 286 0.44 -20.53 -15.94
C GLU A 286 0.78 -19.33 -16.83
N ILE A 287 1.07 -18.16 -16.25
CA ILE A 287 1.43 -16.94 -16.99
C ILE A 287 2.95 -16.76 -17.22
N GLY A 288 3.78 -17.69 -16.73
CA GLY A 288 5.22 -17.77 -17.02
C GLY A 288 6.11 -16.82 -16.21
N LEU A 289 5.88 -16.68 -14.90
CA LEU A 289 6.58 -15.76 -13.98
C LEU A 289 7.29 -16.45 -12.81
#